data_AF-A0A644SJR7-F1
#
_entry.id   AF-A0A644SJR7-F1
#
_cell.length_a   1.000
_cell.length_b   1.000
_cell.length_c   1.000
_cell.angle_alpha   90.00
_cell.angle_beta   90.00
_cell.angle_gamma   90.00
#
_symmetry.space_group_name_H-M   'P 1'
#
loop_
_entity.id
_entity.type
_entity.pdbx_description
1 polymer ?
#
loop_
_entity_poly.entity_id
_entity_poly.type
_entity_poly.pdbx_seq_one_letter_code
_entity_poly.pdbx_strand_id
1 'polypeptide(L)' 'MSKPKVIIEITPEGWETKIQVEGKEYSEKFILTRSGSESTGKTLELEPELEPYEELLSELESFFMYDVAKTLKNNC' A
#
# COMPACT_ATOMS: atom_id res chain seq x y z
N MET A 1 22.41 -5.07 4.42
CA MET A 1 21.09 -4.49 4.14
C MET A 1 20.07 -5.16 5.05
N SER A 2 19.30 -4.39 5.81
CA SER A 2 18.15 -4.95 6.53
C SER A 2 17.08 -5.35 5.52
N LYS A 3 16.46 -6.52 5.66
CA LYS A 3 15.32 -6.90 4.82
C LYS A 3 14.15 -5.93 5.07
N PRO A 4 13.39 -5.54 4.03
CA PRO A 4 12.23 -4.69 4.19
C PRO A 4 11.18 -5.45 4.99
N LYS A 5 10.46 -4.74 5.86
CA LYS A 5 9.25 -5.27 6.49
C LYS A 5 8.05 -4.53 5.92
N VAL A 6 7.12 -5.28 5.33
CA VAL A 6 5.85 -4.74 4.83
C VAL A 6 4.76 -5.08 5.82
N ILE A 7 3.97 -4.08 6.19
CA ILE A 7 2.76 -4.23 6.99
C ILE A 7 1.62 -3.70 6.15
N ILE A 8 0.54 -4.48 6.04
CA ILE A 8 -0.67 -4.02 5.37
C ILE A 8 -1.83 -4.07 6.35
N GLU A 9 -2.46 -2.92 6.54
CA GLU A 9 -3.63 -2.76 7.38
C GLU A 9 -4.85 -2.61 6.48
N ILE A 10 -5.89 -3.43 6.71
CA ILE A 10 -7.14 -3.41 5.95
C ILE A 10 -8.28 -3.11 6.92
N THR A 11 -9.10 -2.14 6.57
CA THR A 11 -10.29 -1.72 7.32
C THR A 11 -11.49 -1.61 6.37
N PRO A 12 -12.74 -1.54 6.88
CA PRO A 12 -13.90 -1.23 6.05
C PRO A 12 -13.79 0.10 5.28
N GLU A 13 -12.94 1.02 5.74
CA GLU A 13 -12.75 2.33 5.11
C GLU A 13 -11.71 2.31 3.99
N GLY A 14 -10.89 1.25 3.88
CA GLY A 14 -9.79 1.14 2.92
C GLY A 14 -8.58 0.40 3.47
N TRP A 15 -7.39 0.67 2.93
CA TRP A 15 -6.15 0.01 3.34
C TRP A 15 -4.97 0.97 3.45
N GLU A 16 -3.96 0.55 4.19
CA GLU A 16 -2.69 1.27 4.32
C GLU A 16 -1.52 0.28 4.21
N THR A 17 -0.57 0.59 3.34
CA THR A 17 0.67 -0.16 3.16
C THR A 17 1.81 0.59 3.83
N LYS A 18 2.51 -0.04 4.77
CA LYS A 18 3.70 0.51 5.45
C LYS A 18 4.92 -0.34 5.15
N ILE A 19 6.01 0.30 4.79
CA ILE A 19 7.29 -0.32 4.47
C ILE A 19 8.35 0.23 5.42
N GLN A 20 9.01 -0.66 6.15
CA GLN A 20 10.12 -0.31 7.04
C GLN A 20 11.44 -0.81 6.45
N VAL A 21 12.34 0.12 6.15
CA VAL A 21 13.67 -0.14 5.58
C VAL A 21 14.70 0.70 6.34
N GLU A 22 15.75 0.07 6.87
CA GLU A 22 16.89 0.77 7.51
C GLU A 22 16.47 1.78 8.61
N GLY A 23 15.38 1.48 9.32
CA GLY A 23 14.84 2.34 10.39
C GLY A 23 14.00 3.52 9.89
N LYS A 24 13.80 3.67 8.57
CA LYS A 24 12.83 4.57 7.96
C LYS A 24 11.51 3.85 7.73
N GLU A 25 10.41 4.59 7.82
CA GLU A 25 9.06 4.12 7.52
C GLU A 25 8.47 4.94 6.36
N TYR A 26 7.92 4.23 5.38
CA TYR A 26 7.23 4.77 4.23
C TYR A 26 5.81 4.21 4.23
N SER A 27 4.80 5.03 3.95
CA SER A 27 3.41 4.61 4.04
C SER A 27 2.57 5.23 2.93
N GLU A 28 1.70 4.44 2.33
CA GLU A 28 0.63 4.92 1.47
C GLU A 28 -0.72 4.37 1.93
N LYS A 29 -1.70 5.27 1.99
CA LYS A 29 -3.06 4.97 2.45
C LYS A 29 -4.05 5.20 1.33
N PHE A 30 -4.97 4.27 1.16
CA PHE A 30 -6.08 4.35 0.24
C PHE A 30 -7.40 4.29 1.00
N ILE A 31 -8.30 5.23 0.69
CA ILE A 31 -9.66 5.26 1.21
C ILE A 31 -10.61 4.79 0.11
N LEU A 32 -11.59 3.96 0.47
CA LEU A 32 -12.63 3.55 -0.46
C LEU A 32 -13.57 4.69 -0.77
N THR A 33 -13.88 4.84 -2.05
CA THR A 33 -14.85 5.80 -2.55
C THR A 33 -15.96 5.05 -3.31
N ARG A 34 -17.08 5.73 -3.60
CA ARG A 34 -18.17 5.12 -4.39
C ARG A 34 -17.70 4.58 -5.75
N SER A 35 -16.71 5.24 -6.36
CA SER A 35 -16.17 4.93 -7.68
C SER A 35 -14.93 4.04 -7.65
N GLY A 36 -14.33 3.75 -6.49
CA GLY A 36 -13.10 2.96 -6.40
C GLY A 36 -12.35 3.22 -5.10
N SER A 37 -11.11 3.69 -5.22
CA SER A 37 -10.28 4.13 -4.09
C SER A 37 -9.57 5.43 -4.44
N GLU A 38 -9.17 6.17 -3.42
CA GLU A 38 -8.40 7.40 -3.54
C GLU A 38 -7.20 7.31 -2.60
N SER A 39 -5.99 7.61 -3.10
CA SER A 39 -4.80 7.71 -2.26
C SER A 39 -4.87 8.99 -1.42
N THR A 40 -4.74 8.85 -0.11
CA THR A 40 -4.75 9.96 0.84
C THR A 40 -3.42 10.00 1.56
N GLY A 41 -2.42 10.66 0.96
CA GLY A 41 -1.11 10.81 1.58
C GLY A 41 0.00 11.07 0.58
N LYS A 42 1.23 10.91 1.06
CA LYS A 42 2.41 10.84 0.21
C LYS A 42 2.35 9.48 -0.49
N THR A 43 2.25 9.46 -1.81
CA THR A 43 2.47 8.22 -2.57
C THR A 43 3.88 7.72 -2.27
N LEU A 44 4.06 6.40 -2.33
CA LEU A 44 5.38 5.78 -2.33
C LEU A 44 6.09 6.12 -3.64
N GLU A 45 6.35 7.39 -3.90
CA GLU A 45 7.31 7.77 -4.93
C GLU A 45 8.64 7.12 -4.55
N LEU A 46 9.30 6.50 -5.54
CA LEU A 46 10.52 5.71 -5.39
C LEU A 46 11.65 6.55 -4.79
N GLU A 47 11.63 6.67 -3.47
CA GLU A 47 12.75 7.16 -2.67
C GLU A 47 13.93 6.21 -2.94
N PRO A 48 15.18 6.69 -3.03
CA PRO A 48 16.33 5.86 -3.42
C PRO A 48 16.50 4.60 -2.57
N GLU A 49 16.06 4.62 -1.31
CA GLU A 49 16.10 3.46 -0.42
C GLU A 49 15.04 2.39 -0.74
N LEU A 50 14.02 2.74 -1.52
CA LEU A 50 12.95 1.85 -1.99
C LEU A 50 13.22 1.27 -3.38
N GLU A 51 14.12 1.86 -4.18
CA GLU A 51 14.49 1.35 -5.52
C GLU A 51 14.82 -0.16 -5.53
N PRO A 52 15.57 -0.73 -4.57
CA PRO A 52 15.85 -2.18 -4.56
C PRO A 52 14.62 -3.07 -4.35
N TYR A 53 13.47 -2.48 -4.00
CA TYR A 53 12.22 -3.17 -3.67
C TYR A 53 11.09 -2.85 -4.65
N GLU A 54 11.36 -2.13 -5.73
CA GLU A 54 10.36 -1.71 -6.73
C GLU A 54 9.50 -2.89 -7.22
N GLU A 55 10.10 -4.04 -7.54
CA GLU A 55 9.37 -5.22 -8.00
C GLU A 55 8.39 -5.77 -6.94
N LEU A 56 8.81 -5.78 -5.66
CA LEU A 56 7.93 -6.18 -4.56
C LEU A 56 6.75 -5.21 -4.42
N LEU A 57 7.01 -3.90 -4.54
CA LEU A 57 5.98 -2.87 -4.39
C LEU A 57 4.99 -2.91 -5.56
N SER A 58 5.49 -3.07 -6.78
CA SER A 58 4.69 -3.23 -7.99
C SER A 58 3.80 -4.48 -7.92
N GLU A 59 4.32 -5.61 -7.46
CA GLU A 59 3.52 -6.84 -7.30
C GLU A 59 2.45 -6.70 -6.22
N LEU A 60 2.80 -6.07 -5.09
CA LEU A 60 1.83 -5.74 -4.05
C LEU A 60 0.73 -4.84 -4.63
N GLU A 61 1.07 -3.77 -5.33
CA GLU A 61 0.09 -2.88 -5.95
C GLU A 61 -0.82 -3.59 -6.97
N SER A 62 -0.23 -4.41 -7.85
CA SER A 62 -0.91 -5.10 -8.94
C SER A 62 -1.97 -6.09 -8.46
N PHE A 63 -1.62 -6.92 -7.47
CA PHE A 63 -2.50 -7.99 -7.00
C PHE A 63 -3.40 -7.55 -5.83
N PHE A 64 -2.81 -6.85 -4.85
CA PHE A 64 -3.46 -6.64 -3.56
C PHE A 64 -4.56 -5.57 -3.62
N MET A 65 -4.32 -4.45 -4.31
CA MET A 65 -5.22 -3.29 -4.26
C MET A 65 -6.58 -3.57 -4.90
N TYR A 66 -6.60 -4.32 -6.01
CA TYR A 66 -7.83 -4.63 -6.73
C TYR A 66 -8.75 -5.56 -5.92
N ASP A 67 -8.20 -6.63 -5.36
CA ASP A 67 -8.98 -7.62 -4.61
C ASP A 67 -9.48 -7.07 -3.28
N VAL A 68 -8.69 -6.24 -2.61
CA VAL A 68 -9.11 -5.54 -1.38
C VAL A 68 -10.23 -4.56 -1.67
N ALA A 69 -10.07 -3.68 -2.67
CA ALA A 69 -11.12 -2.73 -3.04
C ALA A 69 -12.43 -3.44 -3.43
N LYS A 70 -12.34 -4.51 -4.22
CA LYS A 70 -13.50 -5.32 -4.62
C LYS A 70 -14.17 -5.99 -3.41
N THR A 71 -13.39 -6.59 -2.51
CA THR A 71 -13.92 -7.28 -1.33
C THR A 71 -14.59 -6.33 -0.37
N LEU A 72 -13.95 -5.20 -0.07
CA LEU A 72 -14.52 -4.23 0.87
C LEU A 72 -15.78 -3.58 0.32
N LYS A 73 -15.84 -3.28 -0.98
CA LYS A 73 -17.06 -2.75 -1.63
C LYS A 73 -18.25 -3.71 -1.55
N ASN A 74 -18.02 -5.02 -1.66
CA ASN A 74 -19.09 -6.02 -1.57
C ASN A 74 -19.63 -6.22 -0.14
N ASN A 75 -18.99 -5.62 0.87
CA ASN A 75 -19.38 -5.70 2.27
C ASN A 75 -19.96 -4.36 2.82
N CYS A 76 -20.24 -3.39 1.93
CA CYS A 76 -20.86 -2.10 2.24
C CYS A 76 -22.29 -1.98 1.70
#